data_AF-A0A931D838-F1
#
_entry.id   AF-A0A931D838-F1
#
_cell.length_a   1.000
_cell.length_b   1.000
_cell.length_c   1.000
_cell.angle_alpha   90.00
_cell.angle_beta   90.00
_cell.angle_gamma   90.00
#
_symmetry.space_group_name_H-M   'P 1'
#
loop_
_entity.id
_entity.type
_entity.pdbx_description
1 polymer ?
#
loop_
_entity_poly.entity_id
_entity_poly.type
_entity_poly.pdbx_seq_one_letter_code
_entity_poly.pdbx_strand_id
1 'polypeptide(L)'
;MTTPEATLIAVPLSLGAGLPEAWLSPAEAERAAAYDDGASRARFLAGRLGVRFALAAHLGAAAVADPGRIELAGRCPRCGPSAHGQPLVRWDSETLPLSLSYSRVDVPVASGAGGPTRVASGLTQGWLLVGVAPGDRVLGVDVCAPIDEWQGIFDDRQVALLRLLPDALRAREAARRWALIEARGKAVGHGMVPAPHHREVPPAAAEREDPVDWGPGRDGAGERFREWAGSLGALGTRIAAVGTEAEAHALPSLRAGVVLSPN
;
A
#
# COMPACT_ATOMS: atom_id res chain seq x y z
N MET A 1 21.72 -0.80 -17.40
CA MET A 1 20.51 -0.25 -16.76
C MET A 1 20.68 -0.40 -15.26
N THR A 2 20.60 0.69 -14.50
CA THR A 2 20.66 0.64 -13.03
C THR A 2 19.39 -0.03 -12.51
N THR A 3 19.53 -0.99 -11.60
CA THR A 3 18.39 -1.57 -10.90
C THR A 3 17.73 -0.48 -10.05
N PRO A 4 16.39 -0.33 -10.10
CA PRO A 4 15.70 0.68 -9.30
C PRO A 4 15.94 0.44 -7.79
N GLU A 5 16.06 1.52 -7.00
CA GLU A 5 16.23 1.43 -5.54
C GLU A 5 14.99 0.84 -4.86
N ALA A 6 13.81 1.12 -5.42
CA ALA A 6 12.55 0.49 -5.04
C ALA A 6 11.56 0.52 -6.21
N THR A 7 10.56 -0.36 -6.16
CA THR A 7 9.41 -0.42 -7.07
C THR A 7 8.14 -0.26 -6.24
N LEU A 8 7.22 0.60 -6.65
CA LEU A 8 5.92 0.77 -6.00
C LEU A 8 4.83 0.34 -6.98
N ILE A 9 3.97 -0.59 -6.62
CA ILE A 9 2.92 -1.13 -7.50
C ILE A 9 1.57 -0.84 -6.84
N ALA A 10 0.68 -0.18 -7.58
CA ALA A 10 -0.67 0.10 -7.14
C ALA A 10 -1.63 -0.90 -7.81
N VAL A 11 -2.26 -1.73 -6.98
CA VAL A 11 -3.20 -2.77 -7.41
C VAL A 11 -4.59 -2.38 -6.91
N PRO A 12 -5.60 -2.23 -7.77
CA PRO A 12 -6.95 -2.01 -7.30
C PRO A 12 -7.46 -3.23 -6.55
N LEU A 13 -8.21 -2.98 -5.48
CA LEU A 13 -8.74 -4.08 -4.67
C LEU A 13 -9.75 -4.92 -5.46
N SER A 14 -10.43 -4.35 -6.45
CA SER A 14 -11.34 -5.09 -7.34
C SER A 14 -10.59 -6.12 -8.19
N LEU A 15 -9.46 -5.72 -8.77
CA LEU A 15 -8.56 -6.61 -9.49
C LEU A 15 -8.04 -7.71 -8.56
N GLY A 16 -7.52 -7.32 -7.39
CA GLY A 16 -7.02 -8.28 -6.40
C GLY A 16 -8.06 -9.32 -5.97
N ALA A 17 -9.31 -8.89 -5.77
CA ALA A 17 -10.40 -9.77 -5.36
C ALA A 17 -10.82 -10.77 -6.46
N GLY A 18 -10.60 -10.42 -7.73
CA GLY A 18 -10.93 -11.27 -8.89
C GLY A 18 -9.82 -12.25 -9.29
N LEU A 19 -8.68 -12.25 -8.61
CA LEU A 19 -7.57 -13.16 -8.90
C LEU A 19 -7.89 -14.61 -8.44
N PRO A 20 -7.21 -15.63 -9.01
CA PRO A 20 -7.48 -17.03 -8.67
C PRO A 20 -7.22 -17.35 -7.19
N GLU A 21 -8.22 -17.83 -6.45
CA GLU A 21 -8.04 -18.29 -5.06
C GLU A 21 -7.07 -19.49 -4.95
N ALA A 22 -6.82 -20.21 -6.05
CA ALA A 22 -5.80 -21.26 -6.14
C ALA A 22 -4.37 -20.76 -5.86
N TRP A 23 -4.14 -19.44 -5.86
CA TRP A 23 -2.87 -18.83 -5.46
C TRP A 23 -2.69 -18.66 -3.95
N LEU A 24 -3.69 -18.98 -3.14
CA LEU A 24 -3.57 -18.96 -1.69
C LEU A 24 -2.77 -20.17 -1.20
N SER A 25 -1.96 -19.96 -0.16
CA SER A 25 -1.43 -21.11 0.59
C SER A 25 -2.55 -21.82 1.35
N PRO A 26 -2.38 -23.09 1.77
CA PRO A 26 -3.39 -23.78 2.58
C PRO A 26 -3.81 -22.99 3.84
N ALA A 27 -2.85 -22.38 4.55
CA ALA A 27 -3.14 -21.58 5.74
C ALA A 27 -3.89 -20.28 5.42
N GLU A 28 -3.64 -19.68 4.25
CA GLU A 28 -4.39 -18.50 3.80
C GLU A 28 -5.79 -18.86 3.32
N ALA A 29 -5.96 -20.02 2.67
CA ALA A 29 -7.27 -20.54 2.28
C ALA A 29 -8.13 -20.86 3.52
N GLU A 30 -7.54 -21.50 4.54
CA GLU A 30 -8.20 -21.73 5.83
C GLU A 30 -8.61 -20.41 6.49
N ARG A 31 -7.71 -19.42 6.51
CA ARG A 31 -8.02 -18.08 7.05
C ARG A 31 -9.08 -17.35 6.23
N ALA A 32 -9.08 -17.50 4.91
CA ALA A 32 -10.11 -16.93 4.04
C ALA A 32 -11.49 -17.54 4.34
N ALA A 33 -11.55 -18.85 4.55
CA ALA A 33 -12.76 -19.59 4.89
C ALA A 33 -13.30 -19.27 6.29
N ALA A 34 -12.46 -18.77 7.19
CA ALA A 34 -12.87 -18.34 8.53
C ALA A 34 -13.56 -16.96 8.55
N TYR A 35 -13.54 -16.19 7.47
CA TYR A 35 -14.34 -14.97 7.34
C TYR A 35 -15.74 -15.32 6.83
N ASP A 36 -16.76 -14.66 7.39
CA ASP A 36 -18.10 -14.68 6.78
C ASP A 36 -18.03 -14.19 5.32
N ASP A 37 -18.85 -14.78 4.46
CA ASP A 37 -18.99 -14.36 3.07
C ASP A 37 -19.42 -12.89 3.02
N GLY A 38 -18.51 -12.03 2.55
CA GLY A 38 -18.73 -10.59 2.53
C GLY A 38 -17.46 -9.76 2.41
N ALA A 39 -17.57 -8.48 2.80
CA ALA A 39 -16.53 -7.49 2.59
C ALA A 39 -15.20 -7.82 3.29
N SER A 40 -15.24 -8.46 4.47
CA SER A 40 -14.02 -8.86 5.19
C SER A 40 -13.24 -9.94 4.44
N ARG A 41 -13.92 -10.97 3.94
CA ARG A 41 -13.33 -12.02 3.09
C ARG A 41 -12.78 -11.41 1.80
N ALA A 42 -13.57 -10.58 1.11
CA ALA A 42 -13.15 -9.91 -0.12
C ALA A 42 -11.89 -9.05 0.08
N ARG A 43 -11.82 -8.26 1.16
CA ARG A 43 -10.62 -7.47 1.51
C ARG A 43 -9.40 -8.32 1.83
N PHE A 44 -9.60 -9.47 2.48
CA PHE A 44 -8.51 -10.41 2.75
C PHE A 44 -7.94 -10.97 1.45
N LEU A 45 -8.81 -11.46 0.56
CA LEU A 45 -8.43 -11.98 -0.74
C LEU A 45 -7.75 -10.92 -1.60
N ALA A 46 -8.35 -9.74 -1.72
CA ALA A 46 -7.80 -8.62 -2.50
C ALA A 46 -6.38 -8.26 -2.05
N GLY A 47 -6.15 -8.19 -0.74
CA GLY A 47 -4.81 -7.93 -0.20
C GLY A 47 -3.83 -9.04 -0.53
N ARG A 48 -4.17 -10.30 -0.25
CA ARG A 48 -3.24 -11.43 -0.40
C ARG A 48 -2.91 -11.73 -1.86
N LEU A 49 -3.94 -11.83 -2.69
CA LEU A 49 -3.76 -12.12 -4.11
C LEU A 49 -3.12 -10.93 -4.84
N GLY A 50 -3.51 -9.70 -4.48
CA GLY A 50 -2.93 -8.48 -5.04
C GLY A 50 -1.43 -8.34 -4.76
N VAL A 51 -0.95 -8.72 -3.56
CA VAL A 51 0.50 -8.72 -3.26
C VAL A 51 1.25 -9.73 -4.13
N ARG A 52 0.72 -10.95 -4.32
CA ARG A 52 1.34 -11.95 -5.20
C ARG A 52 1.38 -11.51 -6.64
N PHE A 53 0.29 -10.93 -7.13
CA PHE A 53 0.24 -10.33 -8.46
C PHE A 53 1.30 -9.24 -8.63
N ALA A 54 1.41 -8.30 -7.68
CA ALA A 54 2.42 -7.25 -7.71
C ALA A 54 3.85 -7.81 -7.68
N LEU A 55 4.12 -8.80 -6.84
CA LEU A 55 5.44 -9.45 -6.78
C LEU A 55 5.78 -10.20 -8.07
N ALA A 56 4.83 -10.94 -8.64
CA ALA A 56 5.02 -11.60 -9.94
C ALA A 56 5.30 -10.59 -11.04
N ALA A 57 4.61 -9.44 -11.04
CA ALA A 57 4.88 -8.36 -11.97
C ALA A 57 6.28 -7.74 -11.77
N HIS A 58 6.72 -7.57 -10.51
CA HIS A 58 8.06 -7.06 -10.18
C HIS A 58 9.17 -8.02 -10.62
N LEU A 59 9.00 -9.32 -10.35
CA LEU A 59 9.95 -10.38 -10.72
C LEU A 59 9.95 -10.66 -12.23
N GLY A 60 8.88 -10.25 -12.92
CA GLY A 60 8.69 -10.42 -14.35
C GLY A 60 7.91 -11.70 -14.67
N ALA A 61 6.95 -11.59 -15.60
CA ALA A 61 6.04 -12.68 -15.98
C ALA A 61 6.75 -13.94 -16.53
N ALA A 62 7.95 -13.78 -17.10
CA ALA A 62 8.76 -14.91 -17.56
C ALA A 62 9.41 -15.69 -16.42
N ALA A 63 9.66 -15.03 -15.28
CA ALA A 63 10.23 -15.67 -14.10
C ALA A 63 9.14 -16.41 -13.33
N VAL A 64 7.96 -15.79 -13.15
CA VAL A 64 6.89 -16.36 -12.31
C VAL A 64 5.75 -16.89 -13.17
N ALA A 65 5.82 -18.17 -13.53
CA ALA A 65 4.76 -18.87 -14.26
C ALA A 65 3.49 -19.08 -13.41
N ASP A 66 3.65 -19.17 -12.08
CA ASP A 66 2.55 -19.34 -11.13
C ASP A 66 2.76 -18.46 -9.90
N PRO A 67 2.03 -17.33 -9.79
CA PRO A 67 2.10 -16.45 -8.62
C PRO A 67 1.71 -17.14 -7.30
N GLY A 68 0.98 -18.26 -7.33
CA GLY A 68 0.67 -19.07 -6.16
C GLY A 68 1.89 -19.68 -5.46
N ARG A 69 3.00 -19.83 -6.19
CA ARG A 69 4.28 -20.31 -5.64
C ARG A 69 5.03 -19.27 -4.81
N ILE A 70 4.57 -18.02 -4.81
CA ILE A 70 5.10 -16.97 -3.93
C ILE A 70 4.52 -17.19 -2.54
N GLU A 71 5.39 -17.50 -1.58
CA GLU A 71 5.01 -17.60 -0.18
C GLU A 71 5.30 -16.27 0.54
N LEU A 72 4.34 -15.82 1.34
CA LEU A 72 4.48 -14.65 2.20
C LEU A 72 4.53 -15.13 3.65
N ALA A 73 5.68 -14.94 4.30
CA ALA A 73 5.84 -15.17 5.73
C ALA A 73 6.02 -13.84 6.46
N GLY A 74 5.82 -13.80 7.77
CA GLY A 74 6.12 -12.62 8.60
C GLY A 74 7.25 -12.92 9.57
N ARG A 75 8.14 -11.94 9.79
CA ARG A 75 9.14 -11.98 10.85
C ARG A 75 9.04 -10.72 11.69
N CYS A 76 8.74 -10.90 12.98
CA CYS A 76 8.77 -9.83 13.95
C CYS A 76 10.10 -9.89 14.73
N PRO A 77 10.80 -8.76 14.92
CA PRO A 77 12.01 -8.71 15.74
C PRO A 77 11.80 -9.21 17.18
N ARG A 78 10.59 -9.07 17.72
CA ARG A 78 10.23 -9.53 19.08
C ARG A 78 9.71 -10.97 19.11
N CYS A 79 8.82 -11.33 18.18
CA CYS A 79 8.10 -12.61 18.24
C CYS A 79 8.76 -13.73 17.40
N GLY A 80 9.75 -13.41 16.56
CA GLY A 80 10.29 -14.35 15.59
C GLY A 80 9.35 -14.57 14.40
N PRO A 81 9.25 -15.81 13.85
CA PRO A 81 8.29 -16.15 12.81
C PRO A 81 6.85 -15.92 13.28
N SER A 82 6.09 -15.09 12.58
CA SER A 82 4.72 -14.75 12.99
C SER A 82 3.87 -14.28 11.80
N ALA A 83 2.56 -14.13 12.01
CA ALA A 83 1.67 -13.53 11.02
C ALA A 83 1.82 -12.00 10.90
N HIS A 84 2.69 -11.38 11.70
CA HIS A 84 2.96 -9.95 11.74
C HIS A 84 4.46 -9.65 11.60
N GLY A 85 4.81 -8.36 11.57
CA GLY A 85 6.18 -7.90 11.33
C GLY A 85 6.48 -7.74 9.84
N GLN A 86 7.76 -7.77 9.49
CA GLN A 86 8.20 -7.54 8.11
C GLN A 86 7.85 -8.77 7.26
N PRO A 87 7.17 -8.58 6.12
CA PRO A 87 6.94 -9.65 5.16
C PRO A 87 8.25 -10.19 4.58
N LEU A 88 8.40 -11.50 4.59
CA LEU A 88 9.43 -12.24 3.88
C LEU A 88 8.80 -12.86 2.63
N VAL A 89 9.51 -12.74 1.50
CA VAL A 89 9.10 -13.35 0.24
C VAL A 89 9.91 -14.61 0.03
N ARG A 90 9.24 -15.74 -0.19
CA ARG A 90 9.88 -16.95 -0.68
C ARG A 90 9.29 -17.37 -2.00
N TRP A 91 10.12 -18.02 -2.80
CA TRP A 91 9.73 -18.65 -4.04
C TRP A 91 10.49 -19.96 -4.15
N ASP A 92 9.78 -21.07 -4.36
CA ASP A 92 10.37 -22.41 -4.43
C ASP A 92 11.20 -22.77 -3.20
N SER A 93 10.68 -22.44 -2.02
CA SER A 93 11.33 -22.58 -0.72
C SER A 93 12.56 -21.69 -0.48
N GLU A 94 13.05 -20.96 -1.48
CA GLU A 94 14.16 -20.01 -1.34
C GLU A 94 13.65 -18.65 -0.87
N THR A 95 14.33 -18.04 0.11
CA THR A 95 14.04 -16.66 0.52
C THR A 95 14.65 -15.70 -0.49
N LEU A 96 13.80 -14.88 -1.10
CA LEU A 96 14.27 -13.85 -2.02
C LEU A 96 14.90 -12.69 -1.22
N PRO A 97 16.00 -12.09 -1.71
CA PRO A 97 16.65 -10.96 -1.06
C PRO A 97 15.87 -9.67 -1.35
N LEU A 98 14.63 -9.59 -0.87
CA LEU A 98 13.70 -8.49 -1.09
C LEU A 98 13.19 -7.95 0.24
N SER A 99 13.08 -6.63 0.32
CA SER A 99 12.33 -5.91 1.34
C SER A 99 10.93 -5.61 0.79
N LEU A 100 9.89 -6.05 1.49
CA LEU A 100 8.49 -5.93 1.06
C LEU A 100 7.69 -5.14 2.09
N SER A 101 6.91 -4.18 1.63
CA SER A 101 5.93 -3.47 2.46
C SER A 101 4.66 -3.23 1.66
N TYR A 102 3.49 -3.33 2.27
CA TYR A 102 2.25 -3.04 1.57
C TYR A 102 1.18 -2.48 2.50
N SER A 103 0.24 -1.76 1.90
CA SER A 103 -0.89 -1.17 2.58
C SER A 103 -2.09 -1.10 1.67
N ARG A 104 -3.27 -1.07 2.28
CA ARG A 104 -4.54 -1.00 1.57
C ARG A 104 -5.36 0.15 2.10
N VAL A 105 -6.13 0.75 1.21
CA VAL A 105 -7.12 1.75 1.53
C VAL A 105 -8.41 1.44 0.79
N ASP A 106 -9.52 1.45 1.51
CA ASP A 106 -10.84 1.41 0.89
C ASP A 106 -11.19 2.83 0.43
N VAL A 107 -11.74 2.95 -0.78
CA VAL A 107 -12.27 4.23 -1.27
C VAL A 107 -13.79 4.16 -1.17
N PRO A 108 -14.45 5.14 -0.54
CA PRO A 108 -15.91 5.22 -0.56
C PRO A 108 -16.40 5.24 -2.01
N VAL A 109 -17.33 4.36 -2.34
CA VAL A 109 -18.05 4.46 -3.62
C VAL A 109 -18.75 5.80 -3.62
N ALA A 110 -18.31 6.73 -4.46
CA ALA A 110 -19.01 8.01 -4.63
C ALA A 110 -20.46 7.65 -4.97
N SER A 111 -21.36 7.95 -4.05
CA SER A 111 -22.78 7.69 -4.24
C SER A 111 -23.22 8.64 -5.35
N GLY A 112 -23.15 8.18 -6.60
CA GLY A 112 -23.63 8.93 -7.74
C GLY A 112 -25.04 9.42 -7.42
N ALA A 113 -25.25 10.72 -7.60
CA ALA A 113 -26.51 11.38 -7.27
C ALA A 113 -27.70 10.62 -7.88
N GLY A 114 -28.50 9.97 -7.04
CA GLY A 114 -29.79 9.39 -7.43
C GLY A 114 -29.94 7.90 -7.21
N GLY A 115 -30.11 7.50 -5.95
CA GLY A 115 -30.79 6.24 -5.60
C GLY A 115 -30.13 5.48 -4.44
N PRO A 116 -30.93 4.86 -3.55
CA PRO A 116 -30.42 3.93 -2.55
C PRO A 116 -30.04 2.61 -3.24
N THR A 117 -29.00 2.63 -4.06
CA THR A 117 -28.38 1.40 -4.54
C THR A 117 -27.58 0.87 -3.37
N ARG A 118 -28.19 -0.04 -2.60
CA ARG A 118 -27.42 -0.99 -1.79
C ARG A 118 -26.34 -1.53 -2.71
N VAL A 119 -25.07 -1.28 -2.40
CA VAL A 119 -23.95 -1.91 -3.08
C VAL A 119 -24.07 -3.40 -2.73
N ALA A 120 -24.91 -4.10 -3.48
CA ALA A 120 -25.32 -5.48 -3.25
C ALA A 120 -24.27 -6.47 -3.77
N SER A 121 -23.05 -6.01 -4.01
CA SER A 121 -21.90 -6.86 -4.30
C SER A 121 -20.79 -6.38 -3.39
N GLY A 122 -20.22 -7.27 -2.58
CA GLY A 122 -19.09 -6.99 -1.69
C GLY A 122 -17.78 -6.65 -2.43
N LEU A 123 -17.86 -5.87 -3.51
CA LEU A 123 -16.72 -5.39 -4.27
C LEU A 123 -16.00 -4.33 -3.46
N THR A 124 -14.73 -4.63 -3.17
CA THR A 124 -13.80 -3.70 -2.54
C THR A 124 -13.37 -2.67 -3.56
N GLN A 125 -13.95 -1.46 -3.50
CA GLN A 125 -13.35 -0.30 -4.14
C GLN A 125 -12.19 0.21 -3.29
N GLY A 126 -11.06 0.47 -3.92
CA GLY A 126 -9.88 0.95 -3.23
C GLY A 126 -8.60 0.47 -3.87
N TRP A 127 -7.51 0.69 -3.15
CA TRP A 127 -6.16 0.46 -3.65
C TRP A 127 -5.31 -0.28 -2.63
N LEU A 128 -4.55 -1.24 -3.13
CA LEU A 128 -3.41 -1.86 -2.47
C LEU A 128 -2.14 -1.24 -3.06
N LEU A 129 -1.31 -0.65 -2.21
CA LEU A 129 0.01 -0.17 -2.57
C LEU A 129 1.07 -1.17 -2.06
N VAL A 130 1.91 -1.68 -2.96
CA VAL A 130 2.96 -2.65 -2.67
C VAL A 130 4.32 -2.04 -3.02
N GLY A 131 5.20 -1.91 -2.04
CA GLY A 131 6.60 -1.55 -2.25
C GLY A 131 7.51 -2.77 -2.20
N VAL A 132 8.45 -2.81 -3.13
CA VAL A 132 9.50 -3.83 -3.22
C VAL A 132 10.85 -3.15 -3.39
N ALA A 133 11.83 -3.50 -2.57
CA ALA A 133 13.20 -3.01 -2.65
C ALA A 133 14.20 -4.16 -2.47
N PRO A 134 15.51 -3.98 -2.76
CA PRO A 134 16.52 -4.95 -2.38
C PRO A 134 16.51 -5.26 -0.88
N GLY A 135 16.88 -6.49 -0.51
CA GLY A 135 16.77 -7.01 0.87
C GLY A 135 17.70 -6.35 1.89
N ASP A 136 18.66 -5.56 1.44
CA ASP A 136 19.52 -4.72 2.29
C ASP A 136 18.91 -3.32 2.56
N ARG A 137 17.65 -3.10 2.16
CA ARG A 137 16.93 -1.86 2.39
C ARG A 137 15.84 -2.01 3.44
N VAL A 138 15.69 -0.95 4.22
CA VAL A 138 14.56 -0.75 5.12
C VAL A 138 13.44 -0.09 4.33
N LEU A 139 12.29 -0.77 4.22
CA LEU A 139 11.15 -0.32 3.43
C LEU A 139 9.86 -0.32 4.24
N GLY A 140 9.20 0.83 4.24
CA GLY A 140 7.86 1.01 4.78
C GLY A 140 6.95 1.68 3.78
N VAL A 141 5.76 1.14 3.57
CA VAL A 141 4.75 1.73 2.69
C VAL A 141 3.41 1.73 3.41
N ASP A 142 2.76 2.89 3.40
CA ASP A 142 1.38 3.03 3.82
C ASP A 142 0.56 3.89 2.88
N VAL A 143 -0.74 3.61 2.78
CA VAL A 143 -1.69 4.43 2.03
C VAL A 143 -2.91 4.68 2.90
N CYS A 144 -3.35 5.93 2.96
CA CYS A 144 -4.45 6.35 3.80
C CYS A 144 -5.43 7.24 3.03
N ALA A 145 -6.73 7.04 3.31
CA ALA A 145 -7.79 7.95 2.90
C ALA A 145 -7.84 9.15 3.86
N PRO A 146 -8.45 10.28 3.46
CA PRO A 146 -8.68 11.41 4.37
C PRO A 146 -9.24 10.97 5.74
N ILE A 147 -8.66 11.51 6.82
CA ILE A 147 -9.04 11.18 8.20
C ILE A 147 -9.71 12.41 8.83
N ASP A 148 -10.99 12.31 9.15
CA ASP A 148 -11.73 13.39 9.82
C ASP A 148 -11.53 13.37 11.35
N GLU A 149 -11.29 12.19 11.93
CA GLU A 149 -11.07 11.97 13.36
C GLU A 149 -9.63 11.55 13.66
N TRP A 150 -8.83 12.49 14.15
CA TRP A 150 -7.40 12.28 14.41
C TRP A 150 -6.98 12.54 15.87
N GLN A 151 -7.95 12.74 16.77
CA GLN A 151 -7.67 12.97 18.19
C GLN A 151 -7.05 11.71 18.82
N GLY A 152 -5.95 11.88 19.55
CA GLY A 152 -5.21 10.77 20.16
C GLY A 152 -4.25 10.02 19.23
N ILE A 153 -4.24 10.34 17.93
CA ILE A 153 -3.28 9.80 16.96
C ILE A 153 -1.98 10.61 16.98
N PHE A 154 -2.11 11.94 17.07
CA PHE A 154 -1.03 12.90 16.92
C PHE A 154 -0.69 13.59 18.24
N ASP A 155 0.55 14.05 18.38
CA ASP A 155 0.98 14.87 19.51
C ASP A 155 0.38 16.30 19.45
N ASP A 156 0.45 17.03 20.57
CA ASP A 156 -0.13 18.37 20.69
C ASP A 156 0.38 19.36 19.63
N ARG A 157 1.65 19.24 19.20
CA ARG A 157 2.24 20.11 18.18
C ARG A 157 1.63 19.81 16.81
N GLN A 158 1.53 18.54 16.45
CA GLN A 158 0.90 18.10 15.19
C GLN A 158 -0.58 18.45 15.17
N VAL A 159 -1.29 18.27 16.29
CA VAL A 159 -2.69 18.70 16.48
C VAL A 159 -2.82 20.21 16.27
N ALA A 160 -1.94 21.02 16.86
CA ALA A 160 -1.97 22.47 16.69
C ALA A 160 -1.77 22.88 15.22
N LEU A 161 -0.83 22.25 14.51
CA LEU A 161 -0.62 22.50 13.08
C LEU A 161 -1.84 22.13 12.22
N LEU A 162 -2.47 20.97 12.47
CA LEU A 162 -3.67 20.54 11.74
C LEU A 162 -4.85 21.51 11.96
N ARG A 163 -4.97 22.08 13.15
CA ARG A 163 -6.02 23.08 13.46
C ARG A 163 -5.85 24.40 12.70
N LEU A 164 -4.65 24.72 12.23
CA LEU A 164 -4.40 25.92 11.41
C LEU A 164 -4.84 25.75 9.95
N LEU A 165 -5.11 24.51 9.50
CA LEU A 165 -5.51 24.24 8.13
C LEU A 165 -7.02 24.38 7.93
N PRO A 166 -7.46 24.85 6.73
CA PRO A 166 -8.85 24.74 6.30
C PRO A 166 -9.34 23.29 6.36
N ASP A 167 -10.63 23.07 6.65
CA ASP A 167 -11.20 21.73 6.83
C ASP A 167 -10.88 20.78 5.66
N ALA A 168 -11.02 21.26 4.42
CA ALA A 168 -10.74 20.49 3.20
C ALA A 168 -9.28 20.02 3.07
N LEU A 169 -8.33 20.75 3.67
CA LEU A 169 -6.91 20.39 3.68
C LEU A 169 -6.53 19.59 4.93
N ARG A 170 -7.24 19.80 6.04
CA ARG A 170 -6.94 19.17 7.32
C ARG A 170 -7.02 17.65 7.25
N ALA A 171 -8.11 17.09 6.71
CA ALA A 171 -8.28 15.64 6.62
C ALA A 171 -7.22 14.98 5.72
N ARG A 172 -6.82 15.67 4.64
CA ARG A 172 -5.76 15.22 3.73
C ARG A 172 -4.39 15.24 4.38
N GLU A 173 -4.08 16.30 5.13
CA GLU A 173 -2.81 16.41 5.84
C GLU A 173 -2.73 15.42 7.01
N ALA A 174 -3.84 15.19 7.73
CA ALA A 174 -3.94 14.15 8.75
C ALA A 174 -3.66 12.76 8.14
N ALA A 175 -4.31 12.41 7.03
CA ALA A 175 -4.06 11.16 6.32
C ALA A 175 -2.60 11.01 5.87
N ARG A 176 -1.98 12.08 5.36
CA ARG A 176 -0.56 12.09 4.97
C ARG A 176 0.35 11.78 6.16
N ARG A 177 0.15 12.46 7.29
CA ARG A 177 0.94 12.26 8.52
C ARG A 177 0.77 10.85 9.07
N TRP A 178 -0.47 10.35 9.09
CA TRP A 178 -0.76 8.99 9.52
C TRP A 178 -0.06 7.95 8.63
N ALA A 179 -0.18 8.07 7.31
CA ALA A 179 0.49 7.17 6.38
C ALA A 179 2.02 7.17 6.57
N LEU A 180 2.64 8.32 6.87
CA LEU A 180 4.06 8.38 7.16
C LEU A 180 4.43 7.68 8.48
N ILE A 181 3.64 7.85 9.54
CA ILE A 181 3.83 7.17 10.83
C ILE A 181 3.73 5.65 10.65
N GLU A 182 2.70 5.17 9.96
CA GLU A 182 2.51 3.76 9.65
C GLU A 182 3.63 3.19 8.78
N ALA A 183 4.04 3.93 7.75
CA ALA A 183 5.16 3.54 6.90
C ALA A 183 6.44 3.39 7.74
N ARG A 184 6.75 4.33 8.65
CA ARG A 184 7.89 4.20 9.57
C ARG A 184 7.75 2.97 10.48
N GLY A 185 6.56 2.73 11.06
CA GLY A 185 6.28 1.56 11.90
C GLY A 185 6.47 0.23 11.17
N LYS A 186 6.11 0.18 9.88
CA LYS A 186 6.35 -0.98 9.00
C LYS A 186 7.82 -1.15 8.64
N ALA A 187 8.51 -0.06 8.33
CA ALA A 187 9.93 -0.06 7.99
C ALA A 187 10.78 -0.70 9.11
N VAL A 188 10.46 -0.38 10.37
CA VAL A 188 11.16 -0.96 11.53
C VAL A 188 10.67 -2.36 11.91
N GLY A 189 9.61 -2.90 11.28
CA GLY A 189 9.09 -4.24 11.53
C GLY A 189 8.38 -4.45 12.89
N HIS A 190 8.17 -3.38 13.66
CA HIS A 190 7.54 -3.46 15.00
C HIS A 190 6.01 -3.33 14.97
N GLY A 191 5.44 -2.82 13.87
CA GLY A 191 4.03 -2.44 13.83
C GLY A 191 3.74 -1.29 14.82
N MET A 192 2.48 -1.16 15.25
CA MET A 192 2.01 -0.03 16.08
C MET A 192 2.39 -0.09 17.59
N VAL A 193 3.46 -0.78 18.00
CA VAL A 193 3.75 -0.98 19.44
C VAL A 193 5.12 -0.44 19.87
N PRO A 194 5.21 0.44 20.91
CA PRO A 194 4.14 1.14 21.63
C PRO A 194 3.89 2.57 21.13
N ALA A 195 2.70 3.08 21.46
CA ALA A 195 2.07 4.39 21.16
C ALA A 195 2.98 5.50 20.60
N PRO A 196 2.50 6.28 19.59
CA PRO A 196 3.28 7.29 18.87
C PRO A 196 3.56 8.53 19.74
N HIS A 197 4.39 8.37 20.76
CA HIS A 197 5.25 9.42 21.28
C HIS A 197 6.65 9.15 20.72
N HIS A 198 6.77 9.19 19.39
CA HIS A 198 8.06 9.02 18.76
C HIS A 198 8.91 10.25 19.05
N ARG A 199 9.89 10.08 19.95
CA ARG A 199 11.09 10.92 19.99
C ARG A 199 11.62 11.07 18.56
N GLU A 200 11.93 12.30 18.18
CA GLU A 200 12.47 12.66 16.87
C GLU A 200 13.59 11.67 16.48
N VAL A 201 13.39 10.96 15.36
CA VAL A 201 14.50 10.27 14.70
C VAL A 201 15.43 11.39 14.20
N PRO A 202 16.74 11.35 14.51
CA PRO A 202 17.67 12.36 14.02
C PRO A 202 17.62 12.45 12.48
N PRO A 203 17.79 13.64 11.88
CA PRO A 203 17.53 13.92 10.46
C PRO A 203 18.58 13.31 9.49
N ALA A 204 19.06 12.10 9.75
CA ALA A 204 20.10 11.43 8.95
C ALA A 204 19.55 10.63 7.76
N ALA A 205 18.24 10.30 7.74
CA ALA A 205 17.59 9.84 6.52
C ALA A 205 17.08 11.06 5.77
N ALA A 206 17.52 11.26 4.53
CA ALA A 206 16.98 12.31 3.67
C ALA A 206 15.47 12.05 3.48
N GLU A 207 14.63 12.71 4.27
CA GLU A 207 13.20 12.79 4.04
C GLU A 207 13.04 13.56 2.72
N ARG A 208 12.85 12.84 1.62
CA ARG A 208 12.38 13.46 0.38
C ARG A 208 10.90 13.76 0.56
N GLU A 209 10.63 14.96 1.06
CA GLU A 209 9.30 15.56 1.17
C GLU A 209 8.90 16.25 -0.14
N ASP A 210 8.83 15.52 -1.25
CA ASP A 210 8.20 16.07 -2.44
C ASP A 210 6.68 15.80 -2.36
N PRO A 211 5.82 16.83 -2.18
CA PRO A 211 4.39 16.63 -2.33
C PRO A 211 4.12 16.19 -3.76
N VAL A 212 3.68 14.94 -3.93
CA VAL A 212 3.20 14.45 -5.22
C VAL A 212 1.92 15.20 -5.53
N ASP A 213 2.02 16.23 -6.36
CA ASP A 213 0.89 16.92 -6.96
C ASP A 213 0.28 16.00 -8.03
N TRP A 214 -0.93 15.50 -7.75
CA TRP A 214 -1.63 14.57 -8.62
C TRP A 214 -2.38 15.25 -9.78
N GLY A 215 -2.36 16.60 -9.87
CA GLY A 215 -2.84 17.40 -11.02
C GLY A 215 -4.34 17.26 -11.39
N PRO A 216 -4.96 18.25 -12.05
CA PRO A 216 -6.34 18.14 -12.53
C PRO A 216 -6.41 17.27 -13.80
N GLY A 217 -7.24 16.23 -13.73
CA GLY A 217 -7.47 15.29 -14.83
C GLY A 217 -8.14 15.92 -16.05
N ARG A 218 -7.66 15.55 -17.24
CA ARG A 218 -8.43 15.52 -18.49
C ARG A 218 -7.95 14.37 -19.36
N ASP A 219 -8.90 13.57 -19.82
CA ASP A 219 -8.98 12.51 -20.83
C ASP A 219 -7.72 12.10 -21.60
N GLY A 220 -7.49 10.78 -21.68
CA GLY A 220 -6.54 10.14 -22.63
C GLY A 220 -5.60 9.11 -21.97
N ALA A 221 -6.09 7.88 -21.74
CA ALA A 221 -5.41 6.87 -20.92
C ALA A 221 -4.28 6.04 -21.62
N GLY A 222 -4.01 6.25 -22.91
CA GLY A 222 -3.05 5.40 -23.65
C GLY A 222 -1.60 5.90 -23.75
N GLU A 223 -1.40 7.22 -23.80
CA GLU A 223 -0.06 7.83 -23.99
C GLU A 223 0.55 8.36 -22.68
N ARG A 224 -0.29 8.77 -21.72
CA ARG A 224 0.19 9.31 -20.43
C ARG A 224 0.66 8.26 -19.43
N PHE A 225 0.28 6.98 -19.57
CA PHE A 225 0.92 5.90 -18.80
C PHE A 225 2.44 5.86 -19.03
N ARG A 226 2.87 6.12 -20.27
CA ARG A 226 4.30 6.19 -20.63
C ARG A 226 4.96 7.47 -20.12
N GLU A 227 4.23 8.58 -20.02
CA GLU A 227 4.71 9.86 -19.48
C GLU A 227 4.79 9.86 -17.94
N TRP A 228 3.82 9.22 -17.26
CA TRP A 228 3.80 8.95 -15.81
C TRP A 228 4.95 8.03 -15.38
N ALA A 229 5.20 6.98 -16.16
CA ALA A 229 6.37 6.14 -15.98
C ALA A 229 7.70 6.91 -16.22
N GLY A 230 7.66 7.95 -17.05
CA GLY A 230 8.80 8.83 -17.35
C GLY A 230 9.17 9.76 -16.20
N SER A 231 8.20 10.46 -15.61
CA SER A 231 8.44 11.42 -14.52
C SER A 231 8.81 10.75 -13.19
N LEU A 232 8.34 9.52 -12.94
CA LEU A 232 8.68 8.73 -11.76
C LEU A 232 9.93 7.87 -11.95
N GLY A 233 10.28 7.56 -13.21
CA GLY A 233 11.55 6.95 -13.59
C GLY A 233 12.76 7.82 -13.22
N ALA A 234 12.60 9.14 -13.11
CA ALA A 234 13.63 10.06 -12.63
C ALA A 234 13.99 9.88 -11.14
N LEU A 235 13.12 9.24 -10.36
CA LEU A 235 13.36 8.85 -8.96
C LEU A 235 13.75 7.37 -8.81
N GLY A 236 13.89 6.65 -9.93
CA GLY A 236 14.15 5.21 -9.92
C GLY A 236 12.93 4.35 -9.56
N THR A 237 11.73 4.93 -9.41
CA THR A 237 10.52 4.20 -9.02
C THR A 237 9.70 3.82 -10.25
N ARG A 238 9.51 2.52 -10.51
CA ARG A 238 8.51 2.05 -11.49
C ARG A 238 7.17 1.88 -10.79
N ILE A 239 6.15 2.61 -11.24
CA ILE A 239 4.76 2.34 -10.88
C ILE A 239 4.03 1.69 -12.06
N ALA A 240 3.59 0.45 -11.86
CA ALA A 240 2.57 -0.16 -12.68
C ALA A 240 1.23 0.01 -11.95
N ALA A 241 0.37 0.90 -12.44
CA ALA A 241 -1.02 0.97 -12.03
C ALA A 241 -1.86 0.23 -13.08
N VAL A 242 -2.66 -0.74 -12.64
CA VAL A 242 -3.57 -1.50 -13.51
C VAL A 242 -4.96 -1.37 -12.91
N GLY A 243 -5.82 -0.47 -13.38
CA GLY A 243 -7.14 -0.26 -12.76
C GLY A 243 -8.20 0.34 -13.67
N THR A 244 -9.44 0.39 -13.17
CA THR A 244 -10.60 0.99 -13.85
C THR A 244 -10.56 2.52 -13.81
N GLU A 245 -11.36 3.17 -14.66
CA GLU A 245 -11.45 4.64 -14.69
C GLU A 245 -11.91 5.24 -13.36
N ALA A 246 -12.90 4.63 -12.70
CA ALA A 246 -13.40 5.09 -11.40
C ALA A 246 -12.32 4.98 -10.30
N GLU A 247 -11.50 3.93 -10.33
CA GLU A 247 -10.40 3.76 -9.38
C GLU A 247 -9.30 4.78 -9.65
N ALA A 248 -8.99 5.06 -10.91
CA ALA A 248 -8.02 6.08 -11.29
C ALA A 248 -8.43 7.48 -10.79
N HIS A 249 -9.73 7.80 -10.78
CA HIS A 249 -10.26 9.05 -10.23
C HIS A 249 -10.06 9.18 -8.71
N ALA A 250 -9.93 8.07 -7.98
CA ALA A 250 -9.73 8.10 -6.53
C ALA A 250 -8.27 8.36 -6.13
N LEU A 251 -7.30 7.99 -6.98
CA LEU A 251 -5.86 8.10 -6.67
C LEU A 251 -5.41 9.49 -6.19
N PRO A 252 -5.85 10.63 -6.78
CA PRO A 252 -5.43 11.96 -6.33
C PRO A 252 -5.83 12.30 -4.89
N SER A 253 -6.86 11.63 -4.35
CA SER A 253 -7.33 11.84 -2.98
C SER A 253 -6.57 11.03 -1.93
N LEU A 254 -5.85 10.00 -2.37
CA LEU A 254 -5.09 9.13 -1.48
C LEU A 254 -3.76 9.75 -1.10
N ARG A 255 -3.27 9.43 0.08
CA ARG A 255 -1.95 9.84 0.55
C ARG A 255 -1.14 8.61 0.89
N ALA A 256 0.05 8.52 0.29
CA ALA A 256 0.98 7.44 0.55
C ALA A 256 2.16 7.97 1.38
N GLY A 257 2.55 7.19 2.39
CA GLY A 257 3.82 7.32 3.09
C GLY A 257 4.77 6.26 2.55
N VAL A 258 5.98 6.67 2.18
CA VAL A 258 7.05 5.75 1.76
C VAL A 258 8.30 6.08 2.55
N VAL A 259 8.86 5.08 3.22
CA VAL A 259 10.14 5.16 3.93
C VAL A 259 11.08 4.18 3.25
N LEU A 260 12.18 4.69 2.72
CA LEU A 260 13.25 3.89 2.11
C LEU A 260 14.58 4.38 2.67
N SER A 261 15.34 3.49 3.29
CA SER A 261 16.70 3.79 3.75
C SER A 261 17.62 2.59 3.56
N PRO A 262 18.96 2.79 3.54
CA PRO A 262 19.89 1.71 3.83
C PRO A 262 19.54 1.07 5.18
N ASN A 263 19.77 -0.24 5.30
CA ASN A 263 19.73 -0.96 6.58
C ASN A 263 20.95 -0.64 7.46
#